data_AF-A0A171DER9-F1
#
_entry.id   AF-A0A171DER9-F1
#
_cell.length_a   1.000
_cell.length_b   1.000
_cell.length_c   1.000
_cell.angle_alpha   90.00
_cell.angle_beta   90.00
_cell.angle_gamma   90.00
#
_symmetry.space_group_name_H-M   'P 1'
#
loop_
_entity.id
_entity.type
_entity.pdbx_description
1 polymer ?
#
loop_
_entity_poly.entity_id
_entity_poly.type
_entity_poly.pdbx_seq_one_letter_code
_entity_poly.pdbx_strand_id
1 'polypeptide(L)'
;MTALQDPDAIRHFQALCDACREMAGRGCNASELRLYADGYLHCLCRSQQLNPMTQQRLEDLVGRWILDPSSSIWPEGNNHGLHRLLN
;
A
#
# COMPACT_ATOMS: atom_id res chain seq x y z
N MET A 1 14.21 -10.84 -1.49
CA MET A 1 13.24 -9.97 -2.19
C MET A 1 12.77 -10.68 -3.45
N THR A 2 11.70 -11.47 -3.38
CA THR A 2 11.04 -11.94 -4.60
C THR A 2 10.14 -10.83 -5.10
N ALA A 3 10.56 -10.17 -6.18
CA ALA A 3 9.72 -9.21 -6.90
C ALA A 3 8.41 -9.89 -7.34
N LEU A 4 7.29 -9.16 -7.32
CA LEU A 4 6.04 -9.62 -7.93
C LEU A 4 6.34 -10.02 -9.39
N GLN A 5 5.95 -11.22 -9.78
CA GLN A 5 6.14 -11.73 -11.14
C GLN A 5 4.83 -11.69 -11.94
N ASP A 6 3.71 -11.63 -11.22
CA ASP A 6 2.38 -11.65 -11.81
C ASP A 6 1.99 -10.24 -12.28
N PRO A 7 1.62 -10.07 -13.57
CA PRO A 7 1.34 -8.76 -14.12
C PRO A 7 0.11 -8.09 -13.49
N ASP A 8 -0.90 -8.86 -13.08
CA ASP A 8 -2.06 -8.31 -12.40
C ASP A 8 -1.72 -7.88 -10.98
N ALA A 9 -0.91 -8.65 -10.25
CA ALA A 9 -0.40 -8.22 -8.96
C ALA A 9 0.44 -6.93 -9.04
N ILE A 10 1.26 -6.79 -10.08
CA ILE A 10 2.03 -5.57 -10.33
C ILE A 10 1.08 -4.38 -10.57
N ARG A 11 0.03 -4.56 -11.38
CA ARG A 11 -0.98 -3.51 -11.63
C ARG A 11 -1.72 -3.11 -10.35
N HIS A 12 -2.13 -4.09 -9.54
CA HIS A 12 -2.79 -3.83 -8.26
C HIS A 12 -1.87 -3.07 -7.30
N PHE A 13 -0.59 -3.45 -7.23
CA PHE A 13 0.39 -2.75 -6.41
C PHE A 13 0.60 -1.30 -6.90
N GLN A 14 0.76 -1.09 -8.21
CA GLN A 14 0.91 0.25 -8.79
C GLN A 14 -0.31 1.13 -8.53
N ALA A 15 -1.52 0.60 -8.75
CA ALA A 15 -2.77 1.32 -8.48
C ALA A 15 -2.92 1.72 -7.01
N LEU A 16 -2.49 0.85 -6.09
CA LEU A 16 -2.47 1.15 -4.67
C LEU A 16 -1.46 2.26 -4.34
N CYS A 17 -0.25 2.20 -4.91
CA CYS A 17 0.76 3.25 -4.77
C CYS A 17 0.27 4.62 -5.28
N ASP A 18 -0.40 4.65 -6.42
CA ASP A 18 -0.96 5.89 -7.00
C ASP A 18 -2.05 6.48 -6.10
N ALA A 19 -3.00 5.64 -5.66
CA ALA A 19 -4.09 6.08 -4.79
C ALA A 19 -3.56 6.61 -3.43
N CYS A 20 -2.63 5.90 -2.81
CA CYS A 20 -2.03 6.34 -1.55
C CYS A 20 -1.26 7.66 -1.71
N ARG A 21 -0.53 7.87 -2.81
CA ARG A 21 0.14 9.15 -3.09
C ARG A 21 -0.84 10.29 -3.28
N GLU A 22 -1.94 10.05 -4.00
CA GLU A 22 -2.99 11.05 -4.16
C GLU A 22 -3.62 11.42 -2.80
N MET A 23 -3.93 10.45 -1.96
CA MET A 23 -4.48 10.67 -0.63
C MET A 23 -3.48 11.38 0.30
N ALA A 24 -2.20 11.00 0.27
CA ALA A 24 -1.16 11.68 1.02
C ALA A 24 -0.99 13.13 0.56
N GLY A 25 -1.08 13.41 -0.74
CA GLY A 25 -1.09 14.76 -1.30
C GLY A 25 -2.29 15.61 -0.86
N ARG A 26 -3.41 14.97 -0.50
CA ARG A 26 -4.59 15.63 0.09
C ARG A 26 -4.48 15.83 1.61
N GLY A 27 -3.40 15.36 2.24
CA GLY A 27 -3.18 15.48 3.68
C GLY A 27 -3.73 14.31 4.52
N CYS A 28 -4.10 13.19 3.91
CA CYS A 28 -4.49 11.98 4.66
C CYS A 28 -3.32 11.49 5.52
N ASN A 29 -3.63 11.05 6.73
CA ASN A 29 -2.66 10.53 7.68
C ASN A 29 -2.37 9.03 7.44
N ALA A 30 -1.31 8.53 8.07
CA ALA A 30 -0.85 7.15 7.86
C ALA A 30 -1.91 6.09 8.21
N SER A 31 -2.76 6.33 9.21
CA SER A 31 -3.86 5.42 9.58
C SER A 31 -4.95 5.38 8.51
N GLU A 32 -5.26 6.51 7.87
CA GLU A 32 -6.21 6.59 6.74
C GLU A 32 -5.67 5.86 5.51
N LEU A 33 -4.39 6.05 5.19
CA LEU A 33 -3.73 5.30 4.10
C LEU A 33 -3.79 3.79 4.37
N ARG A 34 -3.55 3.39 5.62
CA ARG A 34 -3.61 1.98 6.03
C ARG A 34 -5.02 1.41 5.91
N LEU A 35 -6.02 2.12 6.40
CA LEU A 35 -7.40 1.70 6.29
C LEU A 35 -7.81 1.48 4.82
N TYR A 36 -7.40 2.38 3.93
CA TYR A 36 -7.62 2.24 2.50
C TYR A 36 -6.94 0.99 1.92
N ALA A 37 -5.66 0.78 2.24
CA ALA A 37 -4.90 -0.37 1.74
C ALA A 37 -5.47 -1.72 2.22
N ASP A 38 -5.83 -1.82 3.50
CA ASP A 38 -6.50 -3.00 4.06
C ASP A 38 -7.85 -3.28 3.36
N GLY A 39 -8.65 -2.24 3.14
CA GLY A 39 -9.92 -2.37 2.40
C GLY A 39 -9.71 -2.84 0.95
N TYR A 40 -8.73 -2.27 0.25
CA TYR A 40 -8.38 -2.65 -1.10
C TYR A 40 -7.97 -4.12 -1.19
N LEU A 41 -7.06 -4.58 -0.31
CA LEU A 41 -6.59 -5.97 -0.27
C LEU A 41 -7.74 -6.93 0.07
N HIS A 42 -8.62 -6.54 1.00
CA HIS A 42 -9.79 -7.34 1.34
C HIS A 42 -10.73 -7.53 0.14
N CYS A 43 -11.02 -6.47 -0.59
CA CYS A 43 -11.82 -6.52 -1.81
C CYS A 43 -11.15 -7.38 -2.90
N LEU A 44 -9.83 -7.26 -3.07
CA LEU A 44 -9.07 -8.04 -4.04
C LEU A 44 -9.09 -9.53 -3.70
N CYS A 45 -8.90 -9.87 -2.43
CA CYS A 45 -8.99 -11.23 -1.92
C CYS A 45 -10.40 -11.83 -2.15
N ARG A 46 -11.47 -11.06 -1.88
CA ARG A 46 -12.85 -11.46 -2.15
C ARG A 46 -13.13 -11.67 -3.64
N SER A 47 -12.51 -10.88 -4.50
CA SER A 47 -12.74 -10.91 -5.95
C SER A 47 -11.99 -12.06 -6.64
N GLN A 48 -11.04 -12.72 -5.95
CA GLN A 48 -10.29 -13.87 -6.45
C GLN A 48 -9.61 -13.61 -7.81
N GLN A 49 -9.24 -12.35 -8.09
CA GLN A 49 -8.57 -11.95 -9.35
C GLN A 49 -7.11 -12.44 -9.39
N LEU A 50 -6.50 -12.63 -8.22
CA LEU A 50 -5.16 -13.19 -8.07
C LEU A 50 -5.26 -14.59 -7.47
N ASN A 51 -4.34 -15.46 -7.86
CA ASN A 51 -4.20 -16.74 -7.18
C ASN A 51 -3.75 -16.54 -5.72
N PRO A 52 -4.02 -17.48 -4.80
CA PRO A 52 -3.75 -17.31 -3.37
C PRO A 52 -2.30 -16.98 -3.02
N MET A 53 -1.34 -17.57 -3.73
CA MET A 53 0.09 -17.36 -3.47
C MET A 53 0.55 -15.97 -3.92
N THR A 54 0.05 -15.50 -5.06
CA THR A 54 0.28 -14.15 -5.57
C THR A 54 -0.40 -13.12 -4.67
N GLN A 55 -1.63 -13.37 -4.23
CA GLN A 55 -2.36 -12.53 -3.28
C GLN A 55 -1.57 -12.35 -1.97
N GLN A 56 -1.13 -13.44 -1.35
CA GLN A 56 -0.35 -13.38 -0.10
C GLN A 56 0.96 -12.60 -0.26
N ARG A 57 1.64 -12.75 -1.41
CA ARG A 57 2.87 -11.99 -1.70
C ARG A 57 2.59 -10.50 -1.87
N LEU A 58 1.48 -10.14 -2.50
CA LEU A 58 1.05 -8.75 -2.63
C LEU A 58 0.72 -8.16 -1.25
N GLU A 59 -0.02 -8.90 -0.41
CA GLU A 59 -0.36 -8.48 0.95
C GLU A 59 0.88 -8.23 1.82
N ASP A 60 1.86 -9.14 1.82
CA ASP A 60 3.13 -8.96 2.55
C ASP A 60 3.92 -7.76 2.03
N LEU A 61 3.98 -7.58 0.70
CA LEU A 61 4.67 -6.44 0.10
C LEU A 61 4.01 -5.11 0.51
N VAL A 62 2.68 -5.01 0.38
CA VAL A 62 1.92 -3.81 0.74
C VAL A 62 2.04 -3.52 2.24
N GLY A 63 1.95 -4.54 3.09
CA GLY A 63 2.09 -4.40 4.53
C GLY A 63 3.46 -3.86 4.96
N ARG A 64 4.53 -4.27 4.27
CA ARG A 64 5.89 -3.72 4.49
C ARG A 64 6.04 -2.31 3.94
N TRP A 65 5.58 -2.10 2.71
CA TRP A 65 5.68 -0.82 2.01
C TRP A 65 4.96 0.31 2.74
N ILE A 66 3.74 0.07 3.25
CA ILE A 66 2.98 1.13 3.91
C ILE A 66 3.56 1.57 5.27
N LEU A 67 4.31 0.66 5.90
CA LEU A 67 4.99 0.91 7.17
C LEU A 67 6.41 1.45 6.98
N ASP A 68 6.95 1.38 5.77
CA ASP A 68 8.32 1.75 5.50
C ASP A 68 8.44 3.29 5.45
N PRO A 69 9.25 3.89 6.34
CA PRO A 69 9.39 5.34 6.42
C PRO A 69 10.07 5.96 5.19
N SER A 70 10.78 5.14 4.42
CA SER A 70 11.47 5.54 3.19
C SER A 70 10.56 5.44 1.96
N SER A 71 9.31 5.01 2.14
CA SER A 71 8.41 4.81 1.02
C SER A 71 7.97 6.15 0.43
N SER A 72 7.93 6.20 -0.90
CA SER A 72 7.61 7.38 -1.71
C SER A 72 6.12 7.77 -1.67
N ILE A 73 5.43 7.44 -0.57
CA ILE A 73 4.03 7.76 -0.31
C ILE A 73 3.88 9.26 -0.01
N TRP A 74 4.81 9.78 0.79
CA TRP A 74 4.75 11.15 1.28
C TRP A 74 5.31 12.10 0.24
N PRO A 75 4.62 13.22 -0.05
CA PRO A 75 5.17 14.25 -0.90
C PRO A 75 6.43 14.84 -0.26
N GLU A 76 7.42 15.17 -1.11
CA GLU A 76 8.69 15.78 -0.72
C GLU A 76 8.45 16.93 0.27
N GLY A 77 9.00 16.80 1.50
CA GLY A 77 8.85 17.79 2.56
C GLY A 77 7.72 17.53 3.58
N ASN A 78 6.91 16.48 3.44
CA ASN A 78 5.82 16.15 4.37
C ASN A 78 6.09 14.88 5.19
N ASN A 79 7.00 14.95 6.17
CA ASN A 79 7.31 13.86 7.11
C ASN A 79 6.26 13.67 8.23
N HIS A 80 5.05 14.24 8.09
CA HIS A 80 4.07 14.32 9.18
C HIS A 80 3.43 12.97 9.56
N GLY A 81 3.48 11.95 8.70
CA GLY A 81 2.77 10.69 8.91
C GLY A 81 3.44 9.70 9.86
N LEU A 82 4.78 9.67 9.92
CA LEU A 82 5.54 8.65 10.66
C LEU A 82 5.70 8.99 12.15
N HIS A 83 5.72 10.29 12.47
CA HIS A 83 5.98 10.78 13.82
C HIS A 83 4.85 10.47 14.83
N ARG A 84 3.68 10.00 14.37
CA ARG A 84 2.52 9.68 15.22
C ARG A 84 2.28 8.18 15.41
N LEU A 85 2.94 7.30 14.64
CA LEU A 85 2.83 5.85 14.85
C LEU A 85 3.80 5.32 15.92
N LEU A 86 4.73 6.16 16.40
CA LEU A 86 5.75 5.82 17.39
C LEU A 86 5.53 6.48 18.77
N ASN A 87 4.38 7.13 18.98
CA ASN A 87 4.04 7.82 20.25
C ASN A 87 2.68 7.39 20.79
#